data_AF-A0A2S9K9P9-F1
#
_entry.id   AF-A0A2S9K9P9-F1
#
_cell.length_a   1.000
_cell.length_b   1.000
_cell.length_c   1.000
_cell.angle_alpha   90.00
_cell.angle_beta   90.00
_cell.angle_gamma   90.00
#
_symmetry.space_group_name_H-M   'P 1'
#
loop_
_entity.id
_entity.type
_entity.pdbx_description
1 polymer ?
#
loop_
_entity_poly.entity_id
_entity_poly.type
_entity_poly.pdbx_seq_one_letter_code
_entity_poly.pdbx_strand_id
1 'polypeptide(L)'
;MPCCPGRPTATCCSSRTEPRKMAATGRMMLWDQTRWRLPAVFWLLVLWLALLPDSRAAQSAAAGVPVRLYFPNERLNPDHSDCSAVFPIERQLAQAQRAAPAQAALRQLLAGPTADERAAGYHSLFSPASADLLKRLRISGGTAYVDLADFRARLPGSSSSCGAAEFRAQIDQTLRQFSGISRVRYAIDGDPRLFHDWMGEPCGQANGYCNPRPFRVRTGR
;
A
#
# COMPACT_ATOMS: atom_id res chain seq x y z
N MET A 1 29.00 -44.51 -19.96
CA MET A 1 30.21 -44.08 -19.24
C MET A 1 29.91 -42.78 -18.50
N PRO A 2 30.52 -42.57 -17.32
CA PRO A 2 29.96 -41.84 -16.18
C PRO A 2 30.26 -40.33 -16.19
N CYS A 3 29.62 -39.64 -15.25
CA CYS A 3 29.90 -38.25 -14.88
C CYS A 3 31.39 -38.03 -14.57
N CYS A 4 31.98 -36.95 -15.09
CA CYS A 4 33.17 -36.34 -14.50
C CYS A 4 32.75 -35.16 -13.59
N PRO A 5 33.31 -35.05 -12.37
CA PRO A 5 32.95 -34.07 -11.36
C PRO A 5 33.70 -32.74 -11.53
N GLY A 6 33.12 -31.65 -10.98
CA GLY A 6 33.79 -30.35 -10.86
C GLY A 6 33.67 -29.48 -12.11
N ARG A 7 32.58 -28.70 -12.21
CA ARG A 7 32.06 -28.11 -13.45
C ARG A 7 31.79 -26.59 -13.27
N PRO A 8 31.55 -25.83 -14.33
CA PRO A 8 32.61 -25.21 -15.15
C PRO A 8 32.23 -23.79 -15.65
N THR A 9 33.15 -23.13 -16.36
CA THR A 9 32.84 -22.09 -17.36
C THR A 9 33.12 -22.64 -18.77
N ALA A 10 32.32 -22.18 -19.75
CA ALA A 10 32.39 -22.40 -21.21
C ALA A 10 31.44 -23.46 -21.85
N THR A 11 30.37 -22.91 -22.43
CA THR A 11 29.88 -23.07 -23.83
C THR A 11 29.34 -24.42 -24.37
N CYS A 12 28.22 -24.29 -25.09
CA CYS A 12 27.61 -25.20 -26.08
C CYS A 12 26.71 -26.34 -25.57
N CYS A 13 25.39 -26.14 -25.65
CA CYS A 13 24.56 -26.77 -26.69
C CYS A 13 23.17 -26.11 -26.74
N SER A 14 22.96 -25.34 -27.80
CA SER A 14 21.65 -24.88 -28.27
C SER A 14 20.95 -26.07 -28.94
N SER A 15 20.01 -26.73 -28.25
CA SER A 15 19.13 -27.71 -28.87
C SER A 15 17.92 -27.01 -29.49
N ARG A 16 18.18 -26.48 -30.68
CA ARG A 16 17.19 -26.08 -31.68
C ARG A 16 16.27 -27.27 -31.95
N THR A 17 15.06 -27.26 -31.40
CA THR A 17 14.01 -28.21 -31.75
C THR A 17 13.38 -27.74 -33.06
N GLU A 18 13.91 -28.24 -34.18
CA GLU A 18 13.23 -28.15 -35.47
C GLU A 18 11.88 -28.90 -35.39
N PRO A 19 10.77 -28.28 -35.84
CA PRO A 19 9.53 -29.02 -36.02
C PRO A 19 9.71 -30.01 -37.19
N ARG A 20 9.55 -31.29 -36.84
CA ARG A 20 9.53 -32.45 -37.71
C ARG A 20 8.55 -32.20 -38.88
N LYS A 21 9.07 -32.10 -40.11
CA LYS A 21 8.26 -32.19 -41.34
C LYS A 21 7.55 -33.54 -41.35
N MET A 22 6.27 -33.55 -40.97
CA MET A 22 5.39 -34.67 -41.28
C MET A 22 5.03 -34.55 -42.76
N ALA A 23 5.54 -35.50 -43.56
CA ALA A 23 5.07 -35.71 -44.90
C ALA A 23 3.60 -36.17 -44.84
N ALA A 24 2.68 -35.22 -45.04
CA ALA A 24 1.28 -35.51 -45.24
C ALA A 24 1.08 -36.08 -46.65
N THR A 25 1.29 -37.38 -46.82
CA THR A 25 0.72 -38.15 -47.94
C THR A 25 -0.74 -38.41 -47.58
N GLY A 26 -1.58 -37.40 -47.80
CA GLY A 26 -3.01 -37.44 -47.50
C GLY A 26 -3.76 -36.74 -48.61
N ARG A 27 -4.17 -37.53 -49.60
CA ARG A 27 -5.23 -37.32 -50.59
C ARG A 27 -5.95 -35.96 -50.42
N MET A 28 -5.74 -35.04 -51.37
CA MET A 28 -6.55 -33.82 -51.53
C MET A 28 -8.04 -34.21 -51.57
N MET A 29 -8.70 -34.22 -50.42
CA MET A 29 -10.12 -34.01 -50.35
C MET A 29 -10.32 -32.53 -50.66
N LEU A 30 -10.86 -32.24 -51.84
CA LEU A 30 -11.45 -30.94 -52.13
C LEU A 30 -12.45 -30.64 -51.01
N TRP A 31 -12.05 -29.83 -50.03
CA TRP A 31 -12.98 -29.18 -49.13
C TRP A 31 -13.66 -28.08 -49.92
N ASP A 32 -14.93 -28.34 -50.22
CA ASP A 32 -15.87 -27.38 -50.78
C ASP A 32 -15.90 -26.13 -49.87
N GLN A 33 -15.24 -25.05 -50.30
CA GLN A 33 -15.22 -23.73 -49.63
C GLN A 33 -16.57 -23.00 -49.74
N THR A 34 -17.62 -23.71 -50.15
CA THR A 34 -18.91 -23.11 -50.42
C THR A 34 -19.79 -23.23 -49.18
N ARG A 35 -20.06 -22.06 -48.58
CA ARG A 35 -21.22 -21.73 -47.70
C ARG A 35 -21.03 -21.79 -46.18
N TRP A 36 -20.09 -21.03 -45.63
CA TRP A 36 -20.33 -20.41 -44.31
C TRP A 36 -21.04 -19.06 -44.49
N ARG A 37 -22.29 -19.10 -44.99
CA ARG A 37 -23.19 -17.93 -44.93
C ARG A 37 -23.73 -17.85 -43.50
N LEU A 38 -22.98 -17.23 -42.60
CA LEU A 38 -23.50 -16.92 -41.26
C LEU A 38 -24.81 -16.13 -41.42
N PRO A 39 -25.92 -16.52 -40.78
CA PRO A 39 -27.20 -15.85 -40.94
C PRO A 39 -27.08 -14.38 -40.51
N ALA A 40 -27.86 -13.48 -41.12
CA ALA A 40 -27.83 -12.04 -40.81
C ALA A 40 -28.00 -11.74 -39.31
N VAL A 41 -28.63 -12.63 -38.56
CA VAL A 41 -28.79 -12.58 -37.09
C VAL A 41 -27.44 -12.60 -36.35
N PHE A 42 -26.44 -13.33 -36.87
CA PHE A 42 -25.10 -13.36 -36.28
C PHE A 42 -24.39 -12.01 -36.45
N TRP A 43 -24.52 -11.40 -37.63
CA TRP A 43 -24.00 -10.06 -37.88
C TRP A 43 -24.76 -8.99 -37.08
N LEU A 44 -26.08 -9.14 -36.89
CA LEU A 44 -26.86 -8.26 -36.03
C LEU A 44 -26.46 -8.39 -34.56
N LEU A 45 -26.19 -9.59 -34.04
CA LEU A 45 -25.70 -9.81 -32.67
C LEU A 45 -24.30 -9.22 -32.46
N VAL A 46 -23.40 -9.34 -33.44
CA VAL A 46 -22.08 -8.71 -33.39
C VAL A 46 -22.20 -7.19 -33.45
N LEU A 47 -23.07 -6.64 -34.31
CA LEU A 47 -23.34 -5.21 -34.38
C LEU A 47 -23.98 -4.69 -33.08
N TRP A 48 -24.86 -5.49 -32.46
CA TRP A 48 -25.51 -5.17 -31.19
C TRP A 48 -24.53 -5.23 -30.01
N LEU A 49 -23.61 -6.22 -29.97
CA LEU A 49 -22.50 -6.25 -29.01
C LEU A 49 -21.52 -5.09 -29.21
N ALA A 50 -21.27 -4.67 -30.45
CA ALA A 50 -20.42 -3.52 -30.75
C ALA A 50 -21.06 -2.17 -30.36
N LEU A 51 -22.37 -2.14 -30.12
CA LEU A 51 -23.12 -0.96 -29.65
C LEU A 51 -23.27 -0.93 -28.12
N LEU A 52 -22.78 -1.94 -27.37
CA LEU A 52 -22.74 -1.87 -25.92
C LEU A 52 -21.74 -0.79 -25.47
N PRO A 53 -22.13 0.16 -24.60
CA PRO A 53 -21.21 1.14 -24.06
C PRO A 53 -20.05 0.44 -23.34
N ASP A 54 -18.82 0.90 -23.61
CA ASP A 54 -17.60 0.29 -23.11
C ASP A 54 -17.53 0.42 -21.58
N SER A 55 -18.00 -0.63 -20.90
CA SER A 55 -18.11 -0.68 -19.42
C SER A 55 -16.75 -0.52 -18.74
N ARG A 56 -15.65 -0.72 -19.47
CA ARG A 56 -14.28 -0.53 -19.00
C ARG A 56 -13.97 0.91 -18.60
N ALA A 57 -14.51 1.90 -19.31
CA ALA A 57 -14.26 3.31 -19.02
C ALA A 57 -14.89 3.72 -17.67
N ALA A 58 -16.10 3.24 -17.38
CA ALA A 58 -16.79 3.48 -16.11
C ALA A 58 -16.09 2.80 -14.93
N GLN A 59 -15.52 1.60 -15.13
CA GLN A 59 -14.77 0.87 -14.10
C GLN A 59 -13.42 1.53 -13.75
N SER A 60 -12.71 2.08 -14.74
CA SER A 60 -11.45 2.81 -14.51
C SER A 60 -11.65 4.13 -13.77
N ALA A 61 -12.78 4.82 -13.97
CA ALA A 61 -13.13 6.03 -13.23
C ALA A 61 -13.54 5.75 -11.77
N ALA A 62 -14.08 4.56 -11.49
CA ALA A 62 -14.50 4.13 -10.16
C ALA A 62 -13.38 3.48 -9.32
N ALA A 63 -12.32 2.97 -9.96
CA ALA A 63 -11.19 2.37 -9.26
C ALA A 63 -10.48 3.40 -8.37
N GLY A 64 -10.30 3.07 -7.09
CA GLY A 64 -9.57 3.88 -6.12
C GLY A 64 -8.10 4.08 -6.50
N VAL A 65 -7.44 5.07 -5.87
CA VAL A 65 -5.97 5.15 -5.95
C VAL A 65 -5.40 4.26 -4.84
N PRO A 66 -4.56 3.28 -5.15
CA PRO A 66 -3.99 2.42 -4.12
C PRO A 66 -3.04 3.22 -3.22
N VAL A 67 -3.08 2.90 -1.94
CA VAL A 67 -2.16 3.43 -0.92
C VAL A 67 -1.76 2.30 0.02
N ARG A 68 -0.52 2.32 0.52
CA ARG A 68 -0.04 1.33 1.48
C ARG A 68 -0.23 1.83 2.90
N LEU A 69 -0.88 1.05 3.74
CA LEU A 69 -0.85 1.25 5.18
C LEU A 69 0.11 0.23 5.78
N TYR A 70 0.84 0.62 6.81
CA TYR A 70 1.82 -0.25 7.43
C TYR A 70 1.38 -0.61 8.83
N PHE A 71 1.21 -1.91 9.08
CA PHE A 71 0.78 -2.47 10.36
C PHE A 71 1.74 -3.59 10.79
N PRO A 72 1.95 -3.83 12.08
CA PRO A 72 2.52 -5.07 12.59
C PRO A 72 1.78 -6.30 12.05
N ASN A 73 2.49 -7.42 11.92
CA ASN A 73 1.90 -8.68 11.49
C ASN A 73 2.48 -9.87 12.27
N GLU A 74 1.61 -10.64 12.92
CA GLU A 74 2.00 -11.75 13.81
C GLU A 74 2.54 -12.97 13.05
N ARG A 75 2.26 -13.10 11.75
CA ARG A 75 2.76 -14.21 10.92
C ARG A 75 4.12 -13.90 10.31
N LEU A 76 4.38 -12.61 10.07
CA LEU A 76 5.62 -12.14 9.45
C LEU A 76 6.67 -11.74 10.51
N ASN A 77 6.25 -11.53 11.77
CA ASN A 77 7.12 -11.27 12.92
C ASN A 77 6.65 -12.10 14.14
N PRO A 78 6.66 -13.44 14.07
CA PRO A 78 6.04 -14.33 15.06
C PRO A 78 6.67 -14.29 16.46
N ASP A 79 7.96 -13.98 16.54
CA ASP A 79 8.67 -13.90 17.82
C ASP A 79 8.59 -12.50 18.45
N HIS A 80 7.94 -11.54 17.76
CA HIS A 80 7.80 -10.14 18.19
C HIS A 80 9.14 -9.48 18.60
N SER A 81 10.26 -9.98 18.05
CA SER A 81 11.60 -9.54 18.43
C SER A 81 11.94 -8.14 17.92
N ASP A 82 11.34 -7.73 16.81
CA ASP A 82 11.44 -6.38 16.27
C ASP A 82 10.09 -5.66 16.36
N CYS A 83 9.93 -4.83 17.39
CA CYS A 83 8.72 -4.05 17.60
C CYS A 83 8.54 -2.90 16.58
N SER A 84 9.52 -2.65 15.71
CA SER A 84 9.40 -1.69 14.60
C SER A 84 9.07 -2.35 13.26
N ALA A 85 9.00 -3.68 13.20
CA ALA A 85 8.65 -4.42 12.00
C ALA A 85 7.18 -4.23 11.64
N VAL A 86 6.94 -3.48 10.56
CA VAL A 86 5.61 -3.22 10.01
C VAL A 86 5.59 -3.59 8.52
N PHE A 87 4.45 -4.10 8.07
CA PHE A 87 4.30 -4.67 6.74
C PHE A 87 3.19 -3.92 5.99
N PRO A 88 3.36 -3.69 4.68
CA PRO A 88 2.38 -2.96 3.90
C PRO A 88 1.11 -3.80 3.69
N ILE A 89 -0.03 -3.13 3.66
CA ILE A 89 -1.29 -3.62 3.10
C ILE A 89 -1.89 -2.53 2.22
N GLU A 90 -2.42 -2.91 1.06
CA GLU A 90 -2.98 -1.95 0.12
C GLU A 90 -4.44 -1.63 0.45
N ARG A 91 -4.75 -0.34 0.55
CA ARG A 91 -6.11 0.19 0.61
C ARG A 91 -6.38 1.13 -0.55
N GLN A 92 -7.66 1.37 -0.81
CA GLN A 92 -8.10 2.25 -1.86
C GLN A 92 -8.48 3.63 -1.29
N LEU A 93 -7.98 4.69 -1.92
CA LEU A 93 -8.44 6.05 -1.67
C LEU A 93 -9.66 6.36 -2.53
N ALA A 94 -10.75 6.78 -1.88
CA ALA A 94 -11.93 7.32 -2.55
C ALA A 94 -11.59 8.60 -3.32
N GLN A 95 -12.39 8.97 -4.32
CA GLN A 95 -12.15 10.16 -5.16
C GLN A 95 -11.93 11.43 -4.32
N ALA A 96 -12.77 11.65 -3.29
CA ALA A 96 -12.67 12.81 -2.41
C ALA A 96 -11.37 12.86 -1.58
N GLN A 97 -10.71 11.71 -1.38
CA GLN A 97 -9.49 11.58 -0.60
C GLN A 97 -8.22 11.88 -1.41
N ARG A 98 -8.32 11.89 -2.75
CA ARG A 98 -7.16 12.03 -3.65
C ARG A 98 -6.51 13.41 -3.60
N ALA A 99 -7.22 14.44 -3.17
CA ALA A 99 -6.67 15.80 -3.02
C ALA A 99 -5.62 15.89 -1.89
N ALA A 100 -5.69 15.02 -0.89
CA ALA A 100 -4.78 14.99 0.25
C ALA A 100 -4.42 13.54 0.63
N PRO A 101 -3.70 12.81 -0.23
CA PRO A 101 -3.56 11.36 -0.12
C PRO A 101 -2.81 10.94 1.15
N ALA A 102 -1.80 11.71 1.58
CA ALA A 102 -1.07 11.44 2.83
C ALA A 102 -1.96 11.60 4.07
N GLN A 103 -2.84 12.60 4.09
CA GLN A 103 -3.80 12.79 5.18
C GLN A 103 -4.84 11.68 5.18
N ALA A 104 -5.33 11.27 4.01
CA ALA A 104 -6.29 10.19 3.89
C ALA A 104 -5.70 8.85 4.33
N ALA A 105 -4.48 8.53 3.91
CA ALA A 105 -3.75 7.34 4.33
C ALA A 105 -3.59 7.29 5.85
N LEU A 106 -3.14 8.40 6.46
CA LEU A 106 -2.98 8.48 7.91
C LEU A 106 -4.31 8.32 8.65
N ARG A 107 -5.42 8.87 8.15
CA ARG A 107 -6.76 8.64 8.75
C ARG A 107 -7.18 7.18 8.66
N GLN A 108 -6.93 6.52 7.53
CA GLN A 108 -7.23 5.10 7.37
C GLN A 108 -6.36 4.22 8.29
N LEU A 109 -5.08 4.58 8.48
CA LEU A 109 -4.18 3.91 9.43
C LEU A 109 -4.68 4.04 10.87
N LEU A 110 -5.05 5.26 11.29
CA LEU A 110 -5.53 5.55 12.64
C LEU A 110 -6.89 4.89 12.95
N ALA A 111 -7.63 4.45 11.93
CA ALA A 111 -8.81 3.62 12.10
C ALA A 111 -8.48 2.13 12.36
N GLY A 112 -7.21 1.74 12.30
CA GLY A 112 -6.73 0.38 12.52
C GLY A 112 -7.00 -0.58 11.36
N PRO A 113 -6.58 -1.85 11.49
CA PRO A 113 -6.80 -2.88 10.49
C PRO A 113 -8.26 -3.33 10.42
N THR A 114 -8.74 -3.69 9.22
CA THR A 114 -10.09 -4.24 9.03
C THR A 114 -10.20 -5.67 9.59
N ALA A 115 -11.41 -6.24 9.58
CA ALA A 115 -11.60 -7.65 9.99
C ALA A 115 -10.80 -8.62 9.12
N ASP A 116 -10.80 -8.42 7.81
CA ASP A 116 -10.08 -9.29 6.86
C ASP A 116 -8.56 -9.15 7.01
N GLU A 117 -8.07 -7.93 7.24
CA GLU A 117 -6.65 -7.67 7.49
C GLU A 117 -6.19 -8.33 8.80
N ARG A 118 -7.02 -8.29 9.85
CA ARG A 118 -6.78 -9.02 11.10
C ARG A 118 -6.78 -10.53 10.88
N ALA A 119 -7.70 -11.05 10.08
CA ALA A 119 -7.70 -12.47 9.68
C ALA A 119 -6.44 -12.85 8.87
N ALA A 120 -5.77 -11.88 8.24
CA ALA A 120 -4.47 -12.05 7.58
C ALA A 120 -3.26 -11.91 8.54
N GLY A 121 -3.49 -11.68 9.84
CA GLY A 121 -2.47 -11.58 10.89
C GLY A 121 -1.99 -10.15 11.18
N TYR A 122 -2.56 -9.13 10.54
CA TYR A 122 -2.23 -7.74 10.84
C TYR A 122 -2.90 -7.29 12.13
N HIS A 123 -2.17 -6.54 12.96
CA HIS A 123 -2.72 -5.96 14.19
C HIS A 123 -2.22 -4.53 14.35
N SER A 124 -2.84 -3.79 15.28
CA SER A 124 -2.44 -2.43 15.60
C SER A 124 -2.97 -2.03 16.97
N LEU A 125 -2.26 -1.11 17.62
CA LEU A 125 -2.80 -0.32 18.72
C LEU A 125 -3.91 0.65 18.25
N PHE A 126 -3.95 1.00 16.96
CA PHE A 126 -5.03 1.78 16.38
C PHE A 126 -6.25 0.92 16.10
N SER A 127 -7.42 1.53 16.24
CA SER A 127 -8.71 0.90 16.06
C SER A 127 -9.72 1.93 15.55
N PRO A 128 -10.97 1.54 15.25
CA PRO A 128 -12.00 2.52 14.89
C PRO A 128 -12.18 3.63 15.94
N ALA A 129 -11.89 3.36 17.21
CA ALA A 129 -11.95 4.33 18.30
C ALA A 129 -10.84 5.39 18.28
N SER A 130 -9.80 5.21 17.45
CA SER A 130 -8.72 6.18 17.24
C SER A 130 -8.78 6.89 15.89
N ALA A 131 -9.82 6.65 15.08
CA ALA A 131 -9.93 7.21 13.73
C ALA A 131 -10.00 8.76 13.72
N ASP A 132 -10.42 9.36 14.83
CA ASP A 132 -10.55 10.81 15.03
C ASP A 132 -9.28 11.47 15.56
N LEU A 133 -8.22 10.72 15.87
CA LEU A 133 -7.01 11.26 16.49
C LEU A 133 -6.29 12.32 15.65
N LEU A 134 -6.38 12.26 14.32
CA LEU A 134 -5.70 13.22 13.47
C LEU A 134 -6.39 14.59 13.50
N LYS A 135 -5.84 15.52 14.27
CA LYS A 135 -6.24 16.93 14.23
C LYS A 135 -5.75 17.58 12.95
N ARG A 136 -4.49 17.35 12.59
CA ARG A 136 -3.87 18.01 11.43
C ARG A 136 -2.61 17.30 10.95
N LEU A 137 -2.42 17.35 9.63
CA LEU A 137 -1.19 16.98 8.96
C LEU A 137 -0.69 18.17 8.14
N ARG A 138 0.53 18.64 8.40
CA ARG A 138 1.18 19.67 7.58
C ARG A 138 2.47 19.12 6.99
N ILE A 139 2.67 19.26 5.68
CA ILE A 139 3.90 18.82 5.02
C ILE A 139 4.67 20.05 4.57
N SER A 140 5.94 20.16 4.96
CA SER A 140 6.78 21.32 4.64
C SER A 140 8.25 20.93 4.71
N GLY A 141 9.02 21.24 3.66
CA GLY A 141 10.47 21.00 3.63
C GLY A 141 10.85 19.53 3.87
N GLY A 142 10.12 18.58 3.25
CA GLY A 142 10.36 17.16 3.44
C GLY A 142 9.88 16.58 4.78
N THR A 143 9.25 17.39 5.63
CA THR A 143 8.83 16.98 6.98
C THR A 143 7.31 17.00 7.10
N ALA A 144 6.74 15.87 7.53
CA ALA A 144 5.36 15.76 7.94
C ALA A 144 5.23 16.09 9.44
N TYR A 145 4.44 17.11 9.75
CA TYR A 145 4.09 17.51 11.11
C TYR A 145 2.69 16.97 11.41
N VAL A 146 2.65 15.93 12.24
CA VAL A 146 1.46 15.18 12.65
C VAL A 146 1.02 15.69 14.02
N ASP A 147 -0.13 16.35 14.06
CA ASP A 147 -0.76 16.88 15.27
C ASP A 147 -1.94 15.98 15.63
N LEU A 148 -1.84 15.33 16.78
CA LEU A 148 -2.83 14.37 17.28
C LEU A 148 -3.62 14.96 18.43
N ALA A 149 -4.89 14.56 18.57
CA ALA A 149 -5.62 14.77 19.80
C ALA A 149 -4.99 13.94 20.93
N ASP A 150 -5.17 14.36 22.19
CA ASP A 150 -4.68 13.59 23.32
C ASP A 150 -5.20 12.14 23.26
N PHE A 151 -4.25 11.22 23.08
CA PHE A 151 -4.48 9.80 22.92
C PHE A 151 -4.00 9.01 24.13
N ARG A 152 -3.38 9.64 25.13
CA ARG A 152 -2.70 8.93 26.24
C ARG A 152 -3.67 8.05 27.04
N ALA A 153 -4.88 8.53 27.26
CA ALA A 153 -5.95 7.76 27.90
C ALA A 153 -6.61 6.72 26.97
N ARG A 154 -6.55 6.92 25.64
CA ARG A 154 -7.18 6.05 24.64
C ARG A 154 -6.26 4.91 24.17
N LEU A 155 -4.95 5.11 24.28
CA LEU A 155 -3.91 4.18 23.82
C LEU A 155 -2.87 3.96 24.95
N PRO A 156 -3.24 3.38 26.11
CA PRO A 156 -2.38 3.29 27.29
C PRO A 156 -1.08 2.48 27.09
N GLY A 157 -1.00 1.63 26.05
CA GLY A 157 0.22 0.88 25.70
C GLY A 157 1.20 1.62 24.78
N SER A 158 0.80 2.77 24.23
CA SER A 158 1.58 3.49 23.20
C SER A 158 2.93 4.04 23.66
N SER A 159 3.13 4.18 24.98
CA SER A 159 4.39 4.65 25.59
C SER A 159 5.30 3.53 26.11
N SER A 160 4.86 2.27 26.04
CA SER A 160 5.76 1.14 26.32
C SER A 160 6.90 1.10 25.29
N SER A 161 8.03 0.46 25.60
CA SER A 161 9.16 0.39 24.66
C SER A 161 8.75 -0.12 23.27
N CYS A 162 8.01 -1.23 23.22
CA CYS A 162 7.49 -1.78 21.96
C CYS A 162 6.31 -0.97 21.41
N GLY A 163 5.36 -0.55 22.25
CA GLY A 163 4.24 0.25 21.77
C GLY A 163 4.67 1.58 21.13
N ALA A 164 5.72 2.21 21.65
CA ALA A 164 6.27 3.44 21.09
C ALA A 164 6.99 3.18 19.75
N ALA A 165 7.70 2.05 19.63
CA ALA A 165 8.31 1.62 18.38
C ALA A 165 7.24 1.32 17.32
N GLU A 166 6.22 0.54 17.65
CA GLU A 166 5.11 0.18 16.77
C GLU A 166 4.33 1.42 16.32
N PHE A 167 3.99 2.32 17.26
CA PHE A 167 3.27 3.55 16.98
C PHE A 167 4.00 4.38 15.93
N ARG A 168 5.30 4.62 16.15
CA ARG A 168 6.12 5.40 15.22
C ARG A 168 6.28 4.69 13.89
N ALA A 169 6.60 3.39 13.89
CA ALA A 169 6.86 2.64 12.66
C ALA A 169 5.66 2.65 11.71
N GLN A 170 4.45 2.44 12.24
CA GLN A 170 3.21 2.47 11.47
C GLN A 170 3.00 3.83 10.78
N ILE A 171 3.10 4.93 11.53
CA ILE A 171 2.88 6.28 10.99
C ILE A 171 4.02 6.69 10.06
N ASP A 172 5.28 6.46 10.46
CA ASP A 172 6.46 6.82 9.67
C ASP A 172 6.46 6.11 8.31
N GLN A 173 6.28 4.79 8.27
CA GLN A 173 6.30 4.05 7.00
C GLN A 173 5.11 4.43 6.11
N THR A 174 3.93 4.62 6.70
CA THR A 174 2.75 5.07 5.96
C THR A 174 2.95 6.47 5.36
N LEU A 175 3.61 7.40 6.04
CA LEU A 175 3.84 8.75 5.50
C LEU A 175 5.04 8.81 4.55
N ARG A 176 6.12 8.06 4.81
CA ARG A 176 7.34 8.06 3.98
C ARG A 176 7.14 7.45 2.59
N GLN A 177 6.04 6.72 2.35
CA GLN A 177 5.71 6.26 1.00
C GLN A 177 5.50 7.41 0.00
N PHE A 178 5.17 8.61 0.49
CA PHE A 178 5.00 9.79 -0.34
C PHE A 178 6.35 10.49 -0.51
N SER A 179 6.83 10.62 -1.75
CA SER A 179 8.18 11.12 -2.09
C SER A 179 8.53 12.50 -1.51
N GLY A 180 7.54 13.31 -1.15
CA GLY A 180 7.72 14.59 -0.48
C GLY A 180 7.95 14.52 1.04
N ILE A 181 8.01 13.32 1.64
CA ILE A 181 8.12 13.13 3.10
C ILE A 181 9.31 12.22 3.43
N SER A 182 10.33 12.79 4.06
CA SER A 182 11.51 12.07 4.55
C SER A 182 11.62 12.06 6.08
N ARG A 183 10.84 12.89 6.77
CA ARG A 183 10.84 12.99 8.24
C ARG A 183 9.41 13.14 8.74
N VAL A 184 9.14 12.59 9.91
CA VAL A 184 7.90 12.80 10.65
C VAL A 184 8.22 13.45 11.99
N ARG A 185 7.34 14.36 12.41
CA ARG A 185 7.39 15.08 13.68
C ARG A 185 6.00 15.06 14.28
N TYR A 186 5.93 14.88 15.58
CA TYR A 186 4.68 14.61 16.28
C TYR A 186 4.38 15.70 17.31
N ALA A 187 3.10 15.90 17.59
CA ALA A 187 2.61 16.71 18.69
C ALA A 187 1.29 16.14 19.21
N ILE A 188 1.02 16.40 20.50
CA ILE A 188 -0.31 16.23 21.11
C ILE A 188 -0.87 17.63 21.33
N ASP A 189 -2.01 17.90 20.72
CA ASP A 189 -2.70 19.20 20.82
C ASP A 189 -1.78 20.41 20.52
N GLY A 190 -0.89 20.24 19.54
CA GLY A 190 0.10 21.24 19.14
C GLY A 190 1.35 21.32 20.02
N ASP A 191 1.46 20.49 21.07
CA ASP A 191 2.63 20.38 21.94
C ASP A 191 3.50 19.16 21.57
N PRO A 192 4.66 19.35 20.92
CA PRO A 192 5.61 18.28 20.66
C PRO A 192 6.34 17.79 21.92
N ARG A 193 6.52 18.61 22.96
CA ARG A 193 7.16 18.14 24.21
C ARG A 193 6.26 17.12 24.89
N LEU A 194 4.96 17.43 24.99
CA LEU A 194 3.98 16.51 25.56
C LEU A 194 3.99 15.14 24.86
N PHE A 195 4.13 15.12 23.52
CA PHE A 195 4.29 13.88 22.78
C PHE A 195 5.59 13.16 23.15
N HIS A 196 6.75 13.81 23.05
CA HIS A 196 8.04 13.15 23.25
C HIS A 196 8.27 12.70 24.70
N ASP A 197 7.81 13.48 25.68
CA ASP A 197 7.83 13.11 27.09
C ASP A 197 6.98 11.86 27.34
N TRP A 198 5.78 11.78 26.73
CA TRP A 198 4.95 10.57 26.79
C TRP A 198 5.64 9.36 26.15
N MET A 199 6.36 9.57 25.05
CA MET A 199 7.08 8.50 24.34
C MET A 199 8.43 8.15 24.98
N GLY A 200 8.79 8.76 26.11
CA GLY A 200 10.04 8.51 26.82
C GLY A 200 11.29 9.02 26.09
N GLU A 201 11.15 10.02 25.22
CA GLU A 201 12.24 10.58 24.41
C GLU A 201 12.58 12.01 24.81
N PRO A 202 13.86 12.34 25.08
CA PRO A 202 14.24 13.72 25.34
C PRO A 202 14.11 14.60 24.09
N CYS A 203 13.86 15.89 24.30
CA CYS A 203 13.92 16.88 23.21
C CYS A 203 15.36 17.12 22.74
N GLY A 204 15.59 17.01 21.43
CA GLY A 204 16.91 17.17 20.82
C GLY A 204 16.84 17.35 19.31
N GLN A 205 17.99 17.35 18.63
CA GLN A 205 18.03 17.57 17.17
C GLN A 205 17.15 16.57 16.40
N ALA A 206 17.10 15.31 16.85
CA ALA A 206 16.33 14.24 16.23
C ALA A 206 14.82 14.49 16.17
N ASN A 207 14.27 15.36 17.04
CA ASN A 207 12.86 15.78 17.03
C ASN A 207 12.68 17.30 16.84
N GLY A 208 13.71 18.00 16.35
CA GLY A 208 13.66 19.44 16.11
C GLY A 208 13.54 20.26 17.40
N TYR A 209 14.16 19.76 18.47
CA TYR A 209 14.17 20.35 19.82
C TYR A 209 12.76 20.56 20.39
N CYS A 210 11.80 19.72 19.98
CA CYS A 210 10.38 19.87 20.30
C CYS A 210 9.87 21.31 20.06
N ASN A 211 10.23 21.90 18.91
CA ASN A 211 9.77 23.23 18.55
C ASN A 211 8.26 23.22 18.23
N PRO A 212 7.41 23.96 18.95
CA PRO A 212 5.95 23.96 18.72
C PRO A 212 5.52 24.82 17.51
N ARG A 213 6.37 25.73 17.01
CA ARG A 213 6.00 26.67 15.94
C ARG A 213 5.38 26.01 14.70
N PRO A 214 5.91 24.87 14.19
CA PRO A 214 5.34 24.16 13.04
C PRO A 214 3.91 23.64 13.22
N PHE A 215 3.44 23.49 14.47
CA PHE A 215 2.14 22.93 14.83
C PHE A 215 1.10 24.00 15.16
N ARG A 216 1.48 25.27 15.29
CA ARG A 216 0.53 26.35 15.57
C ARG A 216 -0.36 26.61 14.35
N VAL A 217 -1.66 26.76 14.58
CA VAL A 217 -2.54 27.36 13.57
C VAL A 217 -2.08 28.81 13.42
N ARG A 218 -1.81 29.26 12.19
CA ARG A 218 -1.69 30.70 11.95
C ARG A 218 -3.10 31.28 12.02
N THR A 219 -3.50 31.80 13.17
CA THR A 219 -4.63 32.72 13.25
C THR A 219 -4.20 33.99 12.51
N GLY A 220 -4.82 34.24 11.36
CA GLY A 220 -4.53 35.39 10.52
C GLY A 220 -4.78 36.69 11.28
N ARG A 221 -3.88 37.66 11.07
CA ARG A 221 -4.20 39.09 11.17
C ARG A 221 -5.08 39.46 9.99
#